data_AF-A0A432IF50-F1
#
_entry.id   AF-A0A432IF50-F1
#
_cell.length_a   1.000
_cell.length_b   1.000
_cell.length_c   1.000
_cell.angle_alpha   90.00
_cell.angle_beta   90.00
_cell.angle_gamma   90.00
#
_symmetry.space_group_name_H-M   'P 1'
#
loop_
_entity.id
_entity.type
_entity.pdbx_description
1 polymer ?
#
loop_
_entity_poly.entity_id
_entity_poly.type
_entity_poly.pdbx_seq_one_letter_code
_entity_poly.pdbx_strand_id
1 'polypeptide(L)'
;MAETKAALTVPESFFDFEKEQVGEVPKGWSKRFTGSWKVAVDQGNKVLEQFSSGHSGSYFNVIVNKDLDYKNVEIRVKFKGIKGNEDQGGGPVWRYKDNKNYYIARANPLENNYRVYKVINGHRKELKSADIDIQTGKWYDLKIEMKGNRIRCYFNGKLELETTD
;
A
#
# COMPACT_ATOMS: atom_id res chain seq x y z
N MET A 1 -7.95 -43.97 14.58
CA MET A 1 -7.20 -42.76 15.01
C MET A 1 -7.52 -41.68 14.00
N ALA A 2 -8.18 -40.61 14.42
CA ALA A 2 -8.51 -39.48 13.54
C ALA A 2 -7.35 -38.49 13.55
N GLU A 3 -6.76 -38.21 12.40
CA GLU A 3 -5.73 -37.19 12.23
C GLU A 3 -6.37 -35.81 12.35
N THR A 4 -6.11 -35.11 13.44
CA THR A 4 -6.46 -33.70 13.58
C THR A 4 -5.58 -32.88 12.65
N LYS A 5 -6.16 -32.39 11.55
CA LYS A 5 -5.49 -31.44 10.65
C LYS A 5 -5.28 -30.14 11.42
N ALA A 6 -4.04 -29.88 11.86
CA ALA A 6 -3.69 -28.63 12.49
C ALA A 6 -4.03 -27.47 11.53
N ALA A 7 -4.84 -26.51 11.99
CA ALA A 7 -5.07 -25.28 11.25
C ALA A 7 -3.74 -24.55 11.13
N LEU A 8 -3.30 -24.29 9.90
CA LEU A 8 -2.13 -23.45 9.65
C LEU A 8 -2.42 -22.05 10.18
N THR A 9 -1.75 -21.66 11.26
CA THR A 9 -1.73 -20.27 11.73
C THR A 9 -0.95 -19.45 10.72
N VAL A 10 -1.66 -18.66 9.90
CA VAL A 10 -1.03 -17.68 9.01
C VAL A 10 -0.58 -16.50 9.87
N PRO A 11 0.70 -16.09 9.84
CA PRO A 11 1.13 -14.89 10.54
C PRO A 11 0.33 -13.68 10.05
N GLU A 12 -0.39 -13.04 10.96
CA GLU A 12 -1.15 -11.82 10.69
C GLU A 12 -0.54 -10.66 11.48
N SER A 13 -0.39 -9.51 10.83
CA SER A 13 0.03 -8.27 11.47
C SER A 13 -1.04 -7.22 11.25
N PHE A 14 -1.40 -6.51 12.31
CA PHE A 14 -2.42 -5.46 12.29
C PHE A 14 -1.83 -4.15 12.80
N PHE A 15 -2.08 -3.07 12.07
CA PHE A 15 -1.56 -1.73 12.36
C PHE A 15 -2.72 -0.72 12.30
N ASP A 16 -3.25 -0.35 13.47
CA ASP A 16 -4.27 0.70 13.62
C ASP A 16 -3.69 2.07 13.96
N PHE A 17 -2.39 2.13 14.33
CA PHE A 17 -1.66 3.33 14.76
C PHE A 17 -2.22 4.03 16.01
N GLU A 18 -3.24 3.51 16.68
CA GLU A 18 -3.93 4.19 17.80
C GLU A 18 -3.02 4.38 19.02
N LYS A 19 -2.05 3.47 19.21
CA LYS A 19 -1.06 3.54 20.28
C LYS A 19 0.19 4.34 19.92
N GLU A 20 0.31 4.80 18.68
CA GLU A 20 1.49 5.52 18.21
C GLU A 20 1.40 7.02 18.56
N GLN A 21 2.56 7.68 18.58
CA GLN A 21 2.68 9.10 18.87
C GLN A 21 2.41 9.95 17.61
N VAL A 22 1.49 10.90 17.70
CA VAL A 22 1.20 11.86 16.62
C VAL A 22 2.45 12.70 16.32
N GLY A 23 2.73 12.92 15.04
CA GLY A 23 3.90 13.67 14.55
C GLY A 23 5.15 12.82 14.34
N GLU A 24 5.16 11.56 14.78
CA GLU A 24 6.30 10.65 14.68
C GLU A 24 6.09 9.55 13.64
N VAL A 25 7.18 8.92 13.22
CA VAL A 25 7.11 7.67 12.42
C VAL A 25 6.71 6.54 13.37
N PRO A 26 5.70 5.70 13.04
CA PRO A 26 5.30 4.57 13.88
C PRO A 26 6.46 3.61 14.18
N LYS A 27 6.46 3.00 15.36
CA LYS A 27 7.49 2.02 15.73
C LYS A 27 7.53 0.85 14.74
N GLY A 28 8.73 0.45 14.32
CA GLY A 28 8.92 -0.65 13.35
C GLY A 28 8.80 -0.23 11.89
N TRP A 29 8.27 0.96 11.60
CA TRP A 29 8.26 1.52 10.25
C TRP A 29 9.55 2.31 10.02
N SER A 30 10.31 1.93 8.98
CA SER A 30 11.72 2.33 8.84
C SER A 30 11.93 3.38 7.78
N LYS A 31 12.60 4.50 8.10
CA LYS A 31 13.08 5.56 7.19
C LYS A 31 14.03 5.12 6.07
N ARG A 32 14.15 3.83 5.72
CA ARG A 32 14.81 3.35 4.47
C ARG A 32 14.02 3.75 3.20
N PHE A 33 13.29 4.84 3.29
CA PHE A 33 12.17 5.20 2.47
C PHE A 33 12.26 6.66 2.06
N THR A 34 11.35 7.06 1.18
CA THR A 34 11.31 8.35 0.51
C THR A 34 10.06 9.12 0.96
N GLY A 35 10.20 10.43 1.10
CA GLY A 35 9.13 11.30 1.59
C GLY A 35 9.13 11.50 3.11
N SER A 36 8.08 12.15 3.59
CA SER A 36 7.84 12.50 4.99
C SER A 36 6.58 11.80 5.46
N TRP A 37 6.73 10.79 6.31
CA TRP A 37 5.63 9.98 6.82
C TRP A 37 5.55 10.11 8.32
N LYS A 38 4.34 10.35 8.85
CA LYS A 38 4.11 10.54 10.28
C LYS A 38 2.72 10.06 10.66
N VAL A 39 2.53 9.72 11.92
CA VAL A 39 1.20 9.54 12.49
C VAL A 39 0.50 10.90 12.54
N ALA A 40 -0.73 10.94 12.05
CA ALA A 40 -1.61 12.10 12.04
C ALA A 40 -2.97 11.73 12.62
N VAL A 41 -3.82 12.74 12.86
CA VAL A 41 -5.20 12.53 13.28
C VAL A 41 -6.13 12.83 12.11
N ASP A 42 -6.97 11.86 11.76
CA ASP A 42 -8.06 12.03 10.80
C ASP A 42 -9.39 11.66 11.43
N GLN A 43 -10.28 12.66 11.58
CA GLN A 43 -11.62 12.48 12.15
C GLN A 43 -11.61 11.72 13.50
N GLY A 44 -10.59 11.97 14.33
CA GLY A 44 -10.42 11.35 15.65
C GLY A 44 -9.64 10.03 15.66
N ASN A 45 -9.35 9.42 14.50
CA ASN A 45 -8.51 8.22 14.39
C ASN A 45 -7.06 8.59 14.11
N LYS A 46 -6.11 7.79 14.59
CA LYS A 46 -4.70 7.93 14.21
C LYS A 46 -4.42 7.17 12.93
N VAL A 47 -3.73 7.83 12.01
CA VAL A 47 -3.42 7.29 10.67
C VAL A 47 -1.98 7.54 10.30
N LEU A 48 -1.42 6.70 9.44
CA LEU A 48 -0.11 6.97 8.82
C LEU A 48 -0.31 7.85 7.57
N GLU A 49 0.17 9.08 7.63
CA GLU A 49 0.02 10.08 6.57
C GLU A 49 1.36 10.47 5.95
N GLN A 50 1.33 10.70 4.64
CA GLN A 50 2.44 11.29 3.89
C GLN A 50 2.25 12.81 3.82
N PHE A 51 3.32 13.56 4.09
CA PHE A 51 3.33 15.02 4.15
C PHE A 51 4.23 15.70 3.11
N SER A 52 5.01 14.96 2.32
CA SER A 52 5.92 15.59 1.35
C SER A 52 5.15 16.19 0.19
N SER A 53 5.45 17.47 -0.09
CA SER A 53 4.97 18.23 -1.25
C SER A 53 6.15 18.69 -2.12
N GLY A 54 5.90 18.95 -3.41
CA GLY A 54 6.88 19.58 -4.29
C GLY A 54 8.09 18.71 -4.62
N HIS A 55 7.87 17.43 -4.92
CA HIS A 55 8.96 16.53 -5.26
C HIS A 55 9.32 16.64 -6.76
N SER A 56 10.58 16.96 -7.06
CA SER A 56 11.17 16.91 -8.40
C SER A 56 12.25 15.82 -8.43
N GLY A 57 11.85 14.56 -8.49
CA GLY A 57 12.79 13.44 -8.46
C GLY A 57 12.25 12.15 -9.06
N SER A 58 13.15 11.18 -9.26
CA SER A 58 12.88 9.91 -9.96
C SER A 58 12.35 8.80 -9.03
N TYR A 59 11.91 9.14 -7.83
CA TYR A 59 11.44 8.18 -6.83
C TYR A 59 10.10 8.58 -6.22
N PHE A 60 9.27 7.58 -5.95
CA PHE A 60 7.96 7.76 -5.30
C PHE A 60 8.11 7.75 -3.79
N ASN A 61 7.19 8.38 -3.07
CA ASN A 61 7.16 8.33 -1.61
C ASN A 61 6.68 6.95 -1.15
N VAL A 62 7.49 6.28 -0.33
CA VAL A 62 7.21 4.93 0.17
C VAL A 62 7.48 4.92 1.67
N ILE A 63 6.88 3.98 2.41
CA ILE A 63 7.22 3.62 3.78
C ILE A 63 6.99 2.13 3.96
N VAL A 64 7.87 1.45 4.71
CA VAL A 64 7.80 -0.01 4.92
C VAL A 64 8.02 -0.35 6.39
N ASN A 65 7.38 -1.43 6.84
CA ASN A 65 7.65 -2.04 8.13
C ASN A 65 8.86 -2.98 8.00
N LYS A 66 9.86 -2.80 8.86
CA LYS A 66 11.15 -3.52 8.78
C LYS A 66 11.06 -5.00 9.18
N ASP A 67 9.98 -5.38 9.86
CA ASP A 67 9.80 -6.71 10.43
C ASP A 67 8.91 -7.61 9.53
N LEU A 68 8.45 -7.10 8.39
CA LEU A 68 7.63 -7.85 7.43
C LEU A 68 8.46 -8.25 6.19
N ASP A 69 8.66 -9.55 6.00
CA ASP A 69 9.29 -10.10 4.79
C ASP A 69 8.55 -11.39 4.36
N TYR A 70 7.73 -11.27 3.32
CA TYR A 70 6.86 -12.35 2.87
C TYR A 70 6.85 -12.47 1.35
N LYS A 71 6.94 -13.73 0.87
CA LYS A 71 6.78 -14.05 -0.55
C LYS A 71 5.31 -14.02 -0.97
N ASN A 72 4.45 -14.69 -0.22
CA ASN A 72 3.01 -14.71 -0.46
C ASN A 72 2.34 -13.79 0.56
N VAL A 73 1.49 -12.89 0.09
CA VAL A 73 0.88 -11.86 0.93
C VAL A 73 -0.60 -11.74 0.67
N GLU A 74 -1.34 -11.44 1.73
CA GLU A 74 -2.61 -10.74 1.66
C GLU A 74 -2.43 -9.43 2.44
N ILE A 75 -2.70 -8.29 1.80
CA ILE A 75 -2.58 -6.97 2.40
C ILE A 75 -3.94 -6.31 2.34
N ARG A 76 -4.43 -5.81 3.48
CA ARG A 76 -5.65 -5.01 3.57
C ARG A 76 -5.28 -3.64 4.11
N VAL A 77 -5.74 -2.58 3.45
CA VAL A 77 -5.45 -1.20 3.87
C VAL A 77 -6.66 -0.31 3.60
N LYS A 78 -6.99 0.53 4.59
CA LYS A 78 -7.86 1.68 4.36
C LYS A 78 -7.05 2.80 3.75
N PHE A 79 -7.50 3.32 2.63
CA PHE A 79 -6.80 4.33 1.84
C PHE A 79 -7.68 5.58 1.67
N LYS A 80 -7.07 6.76 1.76
CA LYS A 80 -7.71 8.03 1.44
C LYS A 80 -6.72 8.94 0.71
N GLY A 81 -7.04 9.31 -0.53
CA GLY A 81 -6.31 10.33 -1.26
C GLY A 81 -6.75 11.73 -0.82
N ILE A 82 -5.81 12.59 -0.43
CA ILE A 82 -6.11 13.91 0.16
C ILE A 82 -5.81 15.02 -0.84
N LYS A 83 -4.57 15.14 -1.31
CA LYS A 83 -4.11 16.21 -2.20
C LYS A 83 -2.88 15.77 -3.00
N GLY A 84 -2.65 16.41 -4.14
CA GLY A 84 -1.49 16.17 -5.00
C GLY A 84 -1.75 16.71 -6.40
N ASN A 85 -0.70 17.14 -7.10
CA ASN A 85 -0.82 17.74 -8.44
C ASN A 85 -0.37 16.79 -9.56
N GLU A 86 0.55 15.86 -9.25
CA GLU A 86 1.02 14.83 -10.20
C GLU A 86 0.38 13.49 -9.87
N ASP A 87 0.44 13.10 -8.59
CA ASP A 87 -0.25 11.96 -8.02
C ASP A 87 -0.95 12.44 -6.73
N GLN A 88 -2.26 12.24 -6.64
CA GLN A 88 -3.06 12.42 -5.41
C GLN A 88 -3.32 11.08 -4.70
N GLY A 89 -2.76 10.02 -5.29
CA GLY A 89 -3.02 8.65 -4.96
C GLY A 89 -1.99 7.98 -4.08
N GLY A 90 -2.24 6.70 -3.82
CA GLY A 90 -1.34 5.83 -3.09
C GLY A 90 -1.91 4.43 -2.96
N GLY A 91 -1.28 3.63 -2.11
CA GLY A 91 -1.72 2.29 -1.81
C GLY A 91 -0.55 1.43 -1.32
N PRO A 92 -0.80 0.13 -1.10
CA PRO A 92 0.18 -0.75 -0.48
C PRO A 92 1.32 -1.09 -1.45
N VAL A 93 2.52 -1.22 -0.89
CA VAL A 93 3.69 -1.80 -1.56
C VAL A 93 3.99 -3.19 -0.99
N TRP A 94 4.55 -4.08 -1.81
CA TRP A 94 4.96 -5.41 -1.35
C TRP A 94 6.15 -5.96 -2.12
N ARG A 95 6.76 -7.03 -1.57
CA ARG A 95 8.06 -7.57 -2.01
C ARG A 95 9.08 -6.45 -2.24
N TYR A 96 9.07 -5.47 -1.33
CA TYR A 96 9.93 -4.30 -1.39
C TYR A 96 11.37 -4.71 -1.11
N LYS A 97 12.28 -4.40 -2.03
CA LYS A 97 13.71 -4.61 -1.85
C LYS A 97 14.42 -3.30 -1.52
N ASP A 98 14.09 -2.26 -2.25
CA ASP A 98 14.63 -0.90 -2.11
C ASP A 98 13.69 0.11 -2.79
N ASN A 99 14.04 1.39 -2.76
CA ASN A 99 13.23 2.49 -3.33
C ASN A 99 13.11 2.46 -4.86
N LYS A 100 13.73 1.49 -5.54
CA LYS A 100 13.73 1.29 -6.98
C LYS A 100 13.15 -0.06 -7.41
N ASN A 101 12.85 -0.97 -6.47
CA ASN A 101 12.45 -2.34 -6.77
C ASN A 101 11.36 -2.84 -5.81
N TYR A 102 10.10 -2.82 -6.26
CA TYR A 102 8.93 -3.24 -5.48
C TYR A 102 7.68 -3.38 -6.38
N TYR A 103 6.61 -3.96 -5.86
CA TYR A 103 5.28 -3.85 -6.46
C TYR A 103 4.44 -2.83 -5.71
N ILE A 104 3.48 -2.21 -6.42
CA ILE A 104 2.52 -1.26 -5.84
C ILE A 104 1.17 -1.40 -6.52
N ALA A 105 0.10 -1.31 -5.73
CA ALA A 105 -1.26 -1.08 -6.22
C ALA A 105 -1.63 0.37 -5.86
N ARG A 106 -1.76 1.22 -6.87
CA ARG A 106 -1.99 2.66 -6.73
C ARG A 106 -3.43 2.98 -7.11
N ALA A 107 -4.18 3.50 -6.16
CA ALA A 107 -5.46 4.19 -6.39
C ALA A 107 -5.18 5.68 -6.54
N ASN A 108 -5.59 6.30 -7.65
CA ASN A 108 -5.34 7.71 -7.93
C ASN A 108 -6.65 8.48 -8.19
N PRO A 109 -7.16 9.26 -7.21
CA PRO A 109 -8.34 10.11 -7.40
C PRO A 109 -8.19 11.15 -8.52
N LEU A 110 -6.98 11.63 -8.78
CA LEU A 110 -6.75 12.67 -9.79
C LEU A 110 -7.02 12.17 -11.22
N GLU A 111 -6.76 10.89 -11.47
CA GLU A 111 -6.90 10.25 -12.78
C GLU A 111 -8.04 9.23 -12.83
N ASN A 112 -8.80 9.04 -11.74
CA ASN A 112 -9.84 8.01 -11.62
C ASN A 112 -9.38 6.61 -12.07
N ASN A 113 -8.20 6.19 -11.60
CA ASN A 113 -7.67 4.87 -11.93
C ASN A 113 -7.15 4.10 -10.73
N TYR A 114 -7.23 2.79 -10.88
CA TYR A 114 -6.59 1.83 -10.01
C TYR A 114 -5.65 0.96 -10.85
N ARG A 115 -4.36 0.97 -10.47
CA ARG A 115 -3.29 0.36 -11.27
C ARG A 115 -2.38 -0.47 -10.41
N VAL A 116 -1.92 -1.59 -10.96
CA VAL A 116 -0.85 -2.39 -10.37
C VAL A 116 0.41 -2.26 -11.22
N TYR A 117 1.49 -1.85 -10.57
CA TYR A 117 2.80 -1.66 -11.16
C TYR A 117 3.83 -2.59 -10.51
N LYS A 118 4.84 -2.92 -11.30
CA LYS A 118 6.15 -3.31 -10.78
C LYS A 118 7.14 -2.19 -11.05
N VAL A 119 7.83 -1.75 -10.01
CA VAL A 119 8.93 -0.79 -10.14
C VAL A 119 10.22 -1.58 -10.28
N ILE A 120 10.98 -1.30 -11.34
CA ILE A 120 12.28 -1.93 -11.64
C ILE A 120 13.26 -0.81 -11.91
N ASN A 121 14.36 -0.76 -11.16
CA ASN A 121 15.37 0.29 -11.27
C ASN A 121 14.78 1.72 -11.20
N GLY A 122 13.68 1.90 -10.47
CA GLY A 122 12.98 3.19 -10.32
C GLY A 122 11.91 3.48 -11.37
N HIS A 123 11.76 2.62 -12.39
CA HIS A 123 10.78 2.80 -13.45
C HIS A 123 9.53 1.95 -13.20
N ARG A 124 8.33 2.57 -13.26
CA ARG A 124 7.05 1.85 -13.19
C ARG A 124 6.81 1.11 -14.51
N LYS A 125 6.67 -0.21 -14.44
CA LYS A 125 6.06 -1.06 -15.47
C LYS A 125 4.63 -1.36 -15.05
N GLU A 126 3.66 -0.91 -15.84
CA GLU A 126 2.26 -1.27 -15.62
C GLU A 126 2.04 -2.76 -15.89
N LEU A 127 1.36 -3.43 -14.97
CA LEU A 127 0.96 -4.84 -15.12
C LEU A 127 -0.54 -4.97 -15.41
N LYS A 128 -1.38 -4.09 -14.83
CA LYS A 128 -2.82 -4.01 -15.10
C LYS A 128 -3.38 -2.66 -14.64
N SER A 129 -4.43 -2.18 -15.30
CA SER A 129 -5.17 -0.96 -14.97
C SER A 129 -6.68 -1.20 -15.06
N ALA A 130 -7.44 -0.42 -14.28
CA ALA A 130 -8.88 -0.24 -14.38
C ALA A 130 -9.23 1.22 -14.08
N ASP A 131 -10.23 1.74 -14.80
CA ASP A 131 -10.79 3.06 -14.51
C ASP A 131 -11.91 2.90 -13.48
N ILE A 132 -11.81 3.65 -12.39
CA ILE A 132 -12.70 3.57 -11.22
C ILE A 132 -12.96 4.99 -10.74
N ASP A 133 -14.21 5.33 -10.42
CA ASP A 133 -14.53 6.60 -9.76
C ASP A 133 -13.93 6.60 -8.35
N ILE A 134 -12.90 7.42 -8.15
CA ILE A 134 -12.20 7.54 -6.87
C ILE A 134 -12.27 9.00 -6.47
N GLN A 135 -13.04 9.27 -5.42
CA GLN A 135 -13.29 10.62 -4.95
C GLN A 135 -12.24 11.02 -3.91
N THR A 136 -11.74 12.25 -4.07
CA THR A 136 -10.85 12.88 -3.10
C THR A 136 -11.49 12.93 -1.71
N GLY A 137 -10.70 12.67 -0.67
CA GLY A 137 -11.12 12.79 0.72
C GLY A 137 -12.02 11.67 1.23
N LYS A 138 -12.30 10.64 0.42
CA LYS A 138 -13.05 9.45 0.84
C LYS A 138 -12.13 8.29 1.21
N TRP A 139 -12.55 7.53 2.22
CA TRP A 139 -11.91 6.28 2.62
C TRP A 139 -12.38 5.13 1.73
N TYR A 140 -11.43 4.29 1.34
CA TYR A 140 -11.61 3.11 0.49
C TYR A 140 -10.90 1.91 1.10
N ASP A 141 -11.44 0.71 0.88
CA ASP A 141 -10.81 -0.55 1.27
C ASP A 141 -10.06 -1.14 0.09
N LEU A 142 -8.74 -1.25 0.20
CA LEU A 142 -7.91 -1.97 -0.76
C LEU A 142 -7.54 -3.33 -0.18
N LYS A 143 -7.62 -4.37 -1.01
CA LYS A 143 -7.05 -5.68 -0.69
C LYS A 143 -6.17 -6.18 -1.82
N ILE A 144 -4.93 -6.55 -1.52
CA ILE A 144 -4.01 -7.18 -2.47
C ILE A 144 -3.74 -8.60 -2.03
N GLU A 145 -3.77 -9.52 -2.97
CA GLU A 145 -3.28 -10.88 -2.77
C GLU A 145 -2.21 -11.18 -3.81
N MET A 146 -1.03 -11.62 -3.36
CA MET A 146 -0.03 -12.19 -4.25
C MET A 146 0.36 -13.59 -3.76
N LYS A 147 0.12 -14.61 -4.60
CA LYS A 147 0.49 -16.00 -4.35
C LYS A 147 1.29 -16.52 -5.54
N GLY A 148 2.56 -16.85 -5.32
CA GLY A 148 3.48 -17.19 -6.41
C GLY A 148 3.66 -15.97 -7.34
N ASN A 149 3.25 -16.12 -8.60
CA ASN A 149 3.24 -15.05 -9.60
C ASN A 149 1.86 -14.41 -9.81
N ARG A 150 0.78 -14.96 -9.22
CA ARG A 150 -0.58 -14.43 -9.41
C ARG A 150 -0.84 -13.27 -8.46
N ILE A 151 -1.34 -12.17 -9.01
CA ILE A 151 -1.68 -10.95 -8.30
C ILE A 151 -3.17 -10.66 -8.49
N ARG A 152 -3.89 -10.43 -7.39
CA ARG A 152 -5.29 -9.98 -7.38
C ARG A 152 -5.41 -8.71 -6.54
N CYS A 153 -6.00 -7.67 -7.12
CA CYS A 153 -6.20 -6.39 -6.46
C CYS A 153 -7.69 -6.08 -6.41
N TYR A 154 -8.18 -5.82 -5.20
CA TYR A 154 -9.57 -5.54 -4.92
C TYR A 154 -9.73 -4.10 -4.44
N PHE A 155 -10.82 -3.48 -4.85
CA PHE A 155 -11.22 -2.13 -4.44
C PHE A 155 -12.64 -2.20 -3.89
N ASN A 156 -12.84 -1.77 -2.64
CA ASN A 156 -14.11 -1.91 -1.90
C ASN A 156 -14.72 -3.32 -1.99
N GLY A 157 -13.86 -4.35 -1.88
CA GLY A 157 -14.26 -5.76 -1.92
C GLY A 157 -14.50 -6.33 -3.33
N LYS A 158 -14.60 -5.51 -4.38
CA LYS A 158 -14.72 -5.97 -5.77
C LYS A 158 -13.34 -6.29 -6.34
N LEU A 159 -13.19 -7.42 -7.02
CA LEU A 159 -11.98 -7.74 -7.77
C LEU A 159 -11.92 -6.84 -9.02
N GLU A 160 -10.95 -5.94 -9.07
CA GLU A 160 -10.80 -4.99 -10.18
C GLU A 160 -9.64 -5.37 -11.10
N LEU A 161 -8.55 -5.89 -10.53
CA LEU A 161 -7.36 -6.27 -11.29
C LEU A 161 -6.95 -7.70 -10.98
N GLU A 162 -6.65 -8.46 -12.03
CA GLU A 162 -5.99 -9.75 -11.92
C GLU A 162 -4.92 -9.86 -13.01
N THR A 163 -3.72 -10.27 -12.63
CA THR A 163 -2.57 -10.43 -13.55
C THR A 163 -1.53 -11.40 -12.97
N THR A 164 -0.48 -11.66 -13.73
CA THR A 164 0.68 -12.46 -13.31
C THR A 164 2.00 -11.76 -13.65
N ASP A 165 2.99 -11.84 -12.76
CA ASP A 165 4.39 -11.42 -12.98
C ASP A 165 5.35 -12.21 -12.06
#